data_AF-A0A945JRZ7-F1
#
_entry.id   AF-A0A945JRZ7-F1
#
_cell.length_a   1.000
_cell.length_b   1.000
_cell.length_c   1.000
_cell.angle_alpha   90.00
_cell.angle_beta   90.00
_cell.angle_gamma   90.00
#
_symmetry.space_group_name_H-M   'P 1'
#
loop_
_entity.id
_entity.type
_entity.pdbx_description
1 polymer ?
#
loop_
_entity_poly.entity_id
_entity_poly.type
_entity_poly.pdbx_seq_one_letter_code
_entity_poly.pdbx_strand_id
1 'polypeptide(L)' 'TKWDDDALRITLVADEHPAVEIWETRRNALPLMESAFGRRVVLDSMAAPLD' A
#
# COMPACT_ATOMS: atom_id res chain seq x y z
N THR A 1 6.00 4.14 17.06
CA THR A 1 6.23 3.58 15.71
C THR A 1 7.56 4.10 15.22
N LYS A 2 8.57 3.24 15.08
CA LYS A 2 9.90 3.65 14.62
C LYS A 2 9.88 3.71 13.10
N TRP A 3 10.14 4.88 12.55
CA TRP A 3 10.52 5.04 11.15
C TRP A 3 11.95 4.50 11.05
N ASP A 4 12.14 3.37 10.39
CA ASP A 4 13.46 2.84 10.05
C ASP A 4 13.73 3.04 8.56
N ASP A 5 15.00 2.96 8.16
CA ASP A 5 15.39 3.12 6.76
C ASP A 5 15.12 1.88 5.90
N ASP A 6 14.68 0.78 6.52
CA ASP A 6 14.51 -0.52 5.87
C ASP A 6 13.11 -0.67 5.24
N ALA A 7 12.12 0.09 5.73
CA ALA A 7 10.74 0.00 5.27
C ALA A 7 10.17 1.33 4.75
N LEU A 8 9.58 1.27 3.55
CA LEU A 8 8.71 2.32 3.03
C LEU A 8 7.25 1.98 3.37
N ARG A 9 6.60 2.80 4.20
CA ARG A 9 5.20 2.59 4.59
C ARG A 9 4.28 3.46 3.75
N ILE A 10 3.32 2.83 3.07
CA ILE A 10 2.36 3.48 2.19
C ILE A 10 0.95 3.20 2.73
N THR A 11 0.11 4.23 2.76
CA THR A 11 -1.31 4.08 3.09
C THR A 11 -2.14 4.22 1.81
N LEU A 12 -2.91 3.19 1.48
CA LEU A 12 -3.89 3.20 0.41
C LEU A 12 -5.28 3.45 0.99
N VAL A 13 -5.96 4.48 0.49
CA VAL A 13 -7.38 4.71 0.74
C VAL A 13 -8.12 4.22 -0.50
N ALA A 14 -8.96 3.20 -0.32
CA ALA A 14 -9.71 2.56 -1.39
C ALA A 14 -11.20 2.86 -1.23
N ASP A 15 -11.93 3.04 -2.33
CA ASP A 15 -13.25 3.69 -2.32
C ASP A 15 -14.35 2.81 -2.93
N GLU A 16 -14.47 2.78 -4.26
CA GLU A 16 -15.59 2.16 -4.97
C GLU A 16 -15.64 0.64 -4.75
N HIS A 17 -14.49 -0.03 -4.86
CA HIS A 17 -14.34 -1.46 -4.67
C HIS A 17 -13.12 -1.79 -3.80
N PRO A 18 -13.17 -1.53 -2.47
CA PRO A 18 -11.97 -1.52 -1.63
C PRO A 18 -11.19 -2.84 -1.68
N ALA A 19 -11.87 -3.98 -1.65
CA ALA A 19 -11.22 -5.29 -1.69
C ALA A 19 -10.46 -5.54 -3.01
N VAL A 20 -11.01 -5.09 -4.14
CA VAL A 20 -10.41 -5.27 -5.47
C VAL A 20 -9.22 -4.33 -5.64
N GLU A 21 -9.40 -3.05 -5.31
CA GLU A 21 -8.35 -2.02 -5.40
C GLU A 21 -7.14 -2.36 -4.52
N ILE A 22 -7.37 -2.85 -3.30
CA ILE A 22 -6.31 -3.31 -2.40
C ILE A 22 -5.60 -4.53 -3.00
N TRP A 23 -6.35 -5.48 -3.55
CA TRP A 23 -5.77 -6.67 -4.17
C TRP A 23 -4.90 -6.33 -5.38
N GLU A 24 -5.39 -5.48 -6.28
CA GLU A 24 -4.66 -5.03 -7.47
C GLU A 24 -3.39 -4.26 -7.08
N THR A 25 -3.49 -3.38 -6.09
CA THR A 25 -2.34 -2.61 -5.58
C THR A 25 -1.26 -3.53 -5.02
N ARG A 26 -1.64 -4.52 -4.20
CA ARG A 26 -0.68 -5.51 -3.66
C ARG A 26 0.00 -6.32 -4.76
N ARG A 27 -0.74 -6.70 -5.80
CA ARG A 27 -0.21 -7.52 -6.89
C ARG A 27 0.69 -6.74 -7.84
N ASN A 28 0.31 -5.50 -8.16
CA ASN A 28 0.91 -4.77 -9.28
C ASN A 28 1.84 -3.64 -8.82
N ALA A 29 1.43 -2.84 -7.83
CA ALA A 29 2.17 -1.65 -7.43
C ALA A 29 3.24 -1.96 -6.37
N LEU A 30 2.97 -2.88 -5.44
CA LEU A 30 3.92 -3.21 -4.37
C LEU A 30 5.31 -3.64 -4.89
N PRO A 31 5.42 -4.61 -5.83
CA PRO A 31 6.72 -5.03 -6.34
C PRO A 31 7.47 -3.92 -7.08
N LEU A 32 6.73 -3.02 -7.75
CA LEU A 32 7.32 -1.86 -8.44
C LEU A 32 7.92 -0.87 -7.45
N MET A 33 7.22 -0.59 -6.36
CA MET A 33 7.71 0.30 -5.31
C MET A 33 8.91 -0.32 -4.58
N GLU A 34 8.88 -1.62 -4.28
CA GLU A 34 10.02 -2.31 -3.67
C GLU A 34 11.28 -2.22 -4.56
N SER A 35 11.11 -2.47 -5.86
CA SER A 35 12.18 -2.36 -6.84
C SER A 35 12.72 -0.92 -6.98
N ALA A 36 11.83 0.07 -7.05
CA ALA A 36 12.21 1.46 -7.24
C ALA A 36 12.95 2.06 -6.04
N PHE A 37 12.54 1.71 -4.81
CA PHE A 37 13.10 2.29 -3.60
C PHE A 37 14.18 1.42 -2.95
N GLY A 38 14.34 0.16 -3.37
CA GLY A 38 15.27 -0.78 -2.76
C GLY A 38 14.99 -1.06 -1.28
N ARG A 39 13.73 -0.85 -0.86
CA ARG A 39 13.25 -0.98 0.52
C ARG A 39 12.06 -1.92 0.55
N ARG A 40 11.84 -2.58 1.69
CA ARG A 40 10.61 -3.37 1.90
C ARG A 40 9.42 -2.41 1.91
N VAL A 41 8.35 -2.72 1.19
CA VAL A 41 7.15 -1.88 1.18
C VAL A 41 6.08 -2.47 2.09
N VAL A 42 5.56 -1.65 3.00
CA VAL A 42 4.44 -2.02 3.87
C VAL A 42 3.21 -1.24 3.45
N LEU A 43 2.18 -1.95 3.00
CA LEU A 43 0.89 -1.37 2.63
C LEU A 43 -0.09 -1.45 3.79
N ASP A 44 -0.43 -0.29 4.34
CA ASP A 44 -1.66 -0.13 5.09
C ASP A 44 -2.80 0.21 4.15
N SER A 45 -3.97 -0.35 4.39
CA SER A 45 -5.15 -0.08 3.58
C SER A 45 -6.33 0.29 4.46
N MET A 46 -7.07 1.31 4.05
CA MET A 46 -8.33 1.71 4.65
C MET A 46 -9.41 1.79 3.57
N ALA A 47 -10.60 1.30 3.88
CA ALA A 47 -11.78 1.61 3.08
C ALA A 47 -12.26 3.02 3.45
N ALA A 48 -12.57 3.83 2.44
CA ALA A 48 -13.23 5.11 2.67
C ALA A 48 -14.57 4.88 3.40
N PRO A 49 -14.98 5.80 4.30
CA PRO A 49 -16.33 5.75 4.86
C PRO A 49 -17.36 5.78 3.72
N LEU A 50 -18.34 4.89 3.77
CA LEU A 50 -19.51 5.00 2.88
C LEU A 50 -20.31 6.24 3.33
N ASP A 51 -20.61 7.13 2.38
CA ASP A 51 -21.47 8.31 2.57
C ASP A 51 -22.91 7.92 3.01
#